data_AF-A0A7S0NM81-F1
#
_entry.id   AF-A0A7S0NM81-F1
#
_cell.length_a   1.000
_cell.length_b   1.000
_cell.length_c   1.000
_cell.angle_alpha   90.00
_cell.angle_beta   90.00
_cell.angle_gamma   90.00
#
_symmetry.space_group_name_H-M   'P 1'
#
loop_
_entity.id
_entity.type
_entity.pdbx_description
1 polymer ?
#
loop_
_entity_poly.entity_id
_entity_poly.type
_entity_poly.pdbx_seq_one_letter_code
_entity_poly.pdbx_strand_id
1 'polypeptide(L)'
;AAFAAEDWGYAGSRRFLWELAGGGADAGFGGANVGDILGLGDVDAAIELGAIGLAHRRIPPDVASPTVFVHAAPGVGGAGLADAIVETGVDVPGVSLRRSADGVPFPPSSTFSLLRRDANARAAVLAEYDDRYVDPFYGGAWDSGVHAVDPARMARVAVVLAK
;
A
#
# COMPACT_ATOMS: atom_id res chain seq x y z
N ALA A 1 1.48 6.91 -6.54
CA ALA A 1 0.82 8.17 -6.14
C ALA A 1 0.90 8.33 -4.62
N ALA A 2 0.82 9.55 -4.10
CA ALA A 2 0.69 9.80 -2.65
C ALA A 2 -0.62 10.56 -2.42
N PHE A 3 -1.59 9.92 -1.78
CA PHE A 3 -2.93 10.48 -1.62
C PHE A 3 -3.05 11.21 -0.28
N ALA A 4 -3.59 12.43 -0.33
CA ALA A 4 -3.89 13.21 0.86
C ALA A 4 -5.29 12.89 1.39
N ALA A 5 -5.49 13.10 2.69
CA ALA A 5 -6.79 12.95 3.36
C ALA A 5 -7.41 11.55 3.23
N GLU A 6 -6.59 10.49 3.23
CA GLU A 6 -7.09 9.11 3.20
C GLU A 6 -7.86 8.73 4.48
N ASP A 7 -7.47 9.28 5.65
CA ASP A 7 -8.19 9.10 6.92
C ASP A 7 -9.61 9.68 6.89
N TRP A 8 -9.91 10.58 5.95
CA TRP A 8 -11.22 11.21 5.78
C TRP A 8 -12.07 10.49 4.74
N GLY A 9 -12.09 9.15 4.84
CA GLY A 9 -12.91 8.31 3.97
C GLY A 9 -12.35 8.19 2.54
N TYR A 10 -11.02 8.08 2.42
CA TYR A 10 -10.28 7.88 1.17
C TYR A 10 -10.44 9.05 0.19
N ALA A 11 -10.51 10.29 0.70
CA ALA A 11 -10.92 11.44 -0.10
C ALA A 11 -9.97 11.69 -1.29
N GLY A 12 -8.66 11.58 -1.08
CA GLY A 12 -7.65 11.77 -2.11
C GLY A 12 -7.71 10.70 -3.18
N SER A 13 -7.65 9.43 -2.79
CA SER A 13 -7.65 8.29 -3.71
C SER A 13 -8.98 8.19 -4.47
N ARG A 14 -10.12 8.45 -3.82
CA ARG A 14 -11.43 8.50 -4.49
C ARG A 14 -11.50 9.61 -5.52
N ARG A 15 -10.96 10.79 -5.22
CA ARG A 15 -10.94 11.90 -6.15
C ARG A 15 -10.03 11.60 -7.34
N PHE A 16 -8.81 11.17 -7.07
CA PHE A 16 -7.84 10.80 -8.12
C PHE A 16 -8.41 9.73 -9.06
N LEU A 17 -8.98 8.66 -8.52
CA LEU A 17 -9.55 7.57 -9.34
C LEU A 17 -10.85 7.96 -10.05
N TRP A 18 -11.59 8.93 -9.51
CA TRP A 18 -12.71 9.51 -10.25
C TRP A 18 -12.21 10.30 -11.47
N GLU A 19 -11.15 11.09 -11.34
CA GLU A 19 -10.53 11.82 -12.44
C GLU A 19 -9.88 10.88 -13.47
N LEU A 20 -9.17 9.85 -13.00
CA LEU A 20 -8.55 8.82 -13.85
C LEU A 20 -9.60 8.06 -14.69
N ALA A 21 -10.83 7.93 -14.18
CA ALA A 21 -11.96 7.36 -14.90
C ALA A 21 -12.67 8.37 -15.83
N GLY A 22 -12.07 9.54 -16.09
CA GLY A 22 -12.63 10.61 -16.93
C GLY A 22 -13.63 11.52 -16.22
N GLY A 23 -13.77 11.40 -14.90
CA GLY A 23 -14.63 12.30 -14.11
C GLY A 23 -14.04 13.71 -14.05
N GLY A 24 -14.90 14.73 -14.16
CA GLY A 24 -14.50 16.12 -13.94
C GLY A 24 -14.27 16.95 -15.17
N ALA A 25 -14.26 16.34 -16.36
CA ALA A 25 -14.26 17.05 -17.64
C ALA A 25 -15.41 18.08 -17.74
N ASP A 26 -16.60 17.74 -17.20
CA ASP A 26 -17.77 18.62 -17.20
C ASP A 26 -17.91 19.49 -15.93
N ALA A 27 -17.03 19.31 -14.93
CA ALA A 27 -17.20 19.93 -13.61
C ALA A 27 -16.65 21.37 -13.52
N GLY A 28 -16.18 21.94 -14.63
CA GLY A 28 -15.77 23.36 -14.71
C GLY A 28 -14.48 23.70 -13.94
N PHE A 29 -13.77 22.71 -13.39
CA PHE A 29 -12.43 22.87 -12.86
C PHE A 29 -11.47 22.91 -14.05
N GLY A 30 -11.26 24.08 -14.65
CA GLY A 30 -10.55 24.28 -15.93
C GLY A 30 -9.04 23.97 -15.93
N GLY A 31 -8.61 22.86 -15.32
CA GLY A 31 -7.26 22.30 -15.43
C GLY A 31 -7.28 20.94 -16.13
N ALA A 32 -6.13 20.53 -16.66
CA ALA A 32 -5.94 19.18 -17.17
C ALA A 32 -6.19 18.15 -16.05
N ASN A 33 -7.04 17.17 -16.31
CA ASN A 33 -7.32 16.07 -15.39
C ASN A 33 -6.34 14.93 -15.61
N VAL A 34 -6.13 14.10 -14.58
CA VAL A 34 -5.32 12.88 -14.73
C VAL A 34 -5.89 11.97 -15.83
N GLY A 35 -7.23 11.90 -15.92
CA GLY A 35 -7.97 11.18 -16.96
C GLY A 35 -7.66 11.59 -18.39
N ASP A 36 -7.15 12.81 -18.60
CA ASP A 36 -6.79 13.32 -19.93
C ASP A 36 -5.43 12.78 -20.41
N ILE A 37 -4.62 12.25 -19.48
CA ILE A 37 -3.26 11.76 -19.73
C ILE A 37 -3.20 10.24 -19.56
N LEU A 38 -3.93 9.69 -18.57
CA LEU A 38 -3.99 8.28 -18.24
C LEU A 38 -5.45 7.89 -18.02
N GLY A 39 -5.87 6.75 -18.55
CA GLY A 39 -7.17 6.16 -18.28
C GLY A 39 -7.10 5.14 -17.14
N LEU A 40 -8.25 4.87 -16.51
CA LEU A 40 -8.36 3.80 -15.53
C LEU A 40 -7.95 2.43 -16.11
N GLY A 41 -8.22 2.21 -17.41
CA GLY A 41 -7.83 0.99 -18.13
C GLY A 41 -6.34 0.83 -18.36
N ASP A 42 -5.53 1.86 -18.09
CA ASP A 42 -4.06 1.80 -18.20
C ASP A 42 -3.40 1.28 -16.90
N VAL A 43 -4.19 0.96 -15.87
CA VAL A 43 -3.69 0.42 -14.60
C VAL A 43 -3.64 -1.10 -14.65
N ASP A 44 -2.48 -1.66 -14.99
CA ASP A 44 -2.27 -3.12 -15.01
C ASP A 44 -2.20 -3.75 -13.60
N ALA A 45 -1.64 -3.00 -12.65
CA ALA A 45 -1.49 -3.42 -11.27
C ALA A 45 -1.33 -2.22 -10.32
N ALA A 46 -1.66 -2.41 -9.04
CA ALA A 46 -1.42 -1.45 -7.98
C ALA A 46 -0.69 -2.09 -6.80
N ILE A 47 0.36 -1.42 -6.33
CA ILE A 47 1.09 -1.81 -5.12
C ILE A 47 1.02 -0.63 -4.15
N GLU A 48 0.54 -0.87 -2.94
CA GLU A 48 0.43 0.13 -1.89
C GLU A 48 1.30 -0.23 -0.69
N LEU A 49 1.93 0.79 -0.09
CA LEU A 49 2.69 0.68 1.15
C LEU A 49 1.79 1.18 2.30
N GLY A 50 1.35 0.28 3.18
CA GLY A 50 0.55 0.60 4.36
C GLY A 50 1.34 0.34 5.63
N ALA A 51 1.64 1.37 6.43
CA ALA A 51 2.34 1.23 7.72
C ALA A 51 3.64 0.39 7.64
N ILE A 52 4.59 0.81 6.82
CA ILE A 52 5.91 0.16 6.65
C ILE A 52 6.98 0.86 7.49
N GLY A 53 6.64 1.37 8.68
CA GLY A 53 7.59 2.16 9.46
C GLY A 53 8.72 1.33 10.08
N LEU A 54 8.47 0.04 10.37
CA LEU A 54 9.43 -0.97 10.86
C LEU A 54 10.29 -0.58 12.09
N ALA A 55 9.75 0.30 12.94
CA ALA A 55 10.48 0.87 14.07
C ALA A 55 10.77 -0.13 15.20
N HIS A 56 11.87 0.11 15.93
CA HIS A 56 12.26 -0.68 17.10
C HIS A 56 11.22 -0.73 18.23
N ARG A 57 10.36 0.30 18.35
CA ARG A 57 9.28 0.29 19.35
C ARG A 57 8.16 -0.72 19.03
N ARG A 58 8.07 -1.16 17.77
CA ARG A 58 7.09 -2.14 17.27
C ARG A 58 7.73 -3.51 17.03
N ILE A 59 9.01 -3.52 16.66
CA ILE A 59 9.78 -4.72 16.33
C ILE A 59 10.90 -4.91 17.35
N PRO A 60 10.96 -6.06 18.05
CA PRO A 60 12.03 -6.35 19.00
C PRO A 60 13.44 -6.15 18.41
N PRO A 61 14.40 -5.61 19.19
CA PRO A 61 15.75 -5.30 18.67
C PRO A 61 16.52 -6.50 18.12
N ASP A 62 16.22 -7.71 18.59
CA ASP A 62 16.81 -8.98 18.17
C ASP A 62 16.26 -9.50 16.82
N VAL A 63 15.17 -8.92 16.33
CA VAL A 63 14.61 -9.26 15.01
C VAL A 63 15.38 -8.51 13.92
N ALA A 64 16.34 -9.20 13.30
CA ALA A 64 17.18 -8.64 12.23
C ALA A 64 16.39 -8.32 10.95
N SER A 65 15.38 -9.13 10.63
CA SER A 65 14.58 -9.05 9.41
C SER A 65 13.09 -9.18 9.76
N PRO A 66 12.42 -8.11 10.20
CA PRO A 66 10.99 -8.16 10.47
C PRO A 66 10.22 -8.54 9.22
N THR A 67 9.19 -9.36 9.39
CA THR A 67 8.34 -9.79 8.29
C THR A 67 7.43 -8.64 7.86
N VAL A 68 7.48 -8.31 6.57
CA VAL A 68 6.48 -7.50 5.89
C VAL A 68 5.50 -8.45 5.20
N PHE A 69 4.23 -8.23 5.47
CA PHE A 69 3.13 -9.01 4.96
C PHE A 69 2.62 -8.39 3.67
N VAL A 70 2.51 -9.24 2.65
CA VAL A 70 1.93 -8.84 1.37
C VAL A 70 0.49 -9.35 1.33
N HIS A 71 -0.44 -8.42 1.48
CA HIS A 71 -1.88 -8.61 1.45
C HIS A 71 -2.35 -8.62 -0.01
N ALA A 72 -2.97 -9.72 -0.44
CA ALA A 72 -3.54 -9.81 -1.79
C ALA A 72 -4.87 -9.06 -1.83
N ALA A 73 -5.09 -8.22 -2.83
CA ALA A 73 -6.45 -7.73 -3.07
C ALA A 73 -7.37 -8.92 -3.39
N PRO A 74 -8.60 -8.92 -2.85
CA PRO A 74 -9.60 -9.93 -3.22
C PRO A 74 -9.98 -9.74 -4.69
N GLY A 75 -10.13 -10.83 -5.43
CA GLY A 75 -10.48 -10.80 -6.86
C GLY A 75 -9.41 -11.40 -7.75
N VAL A 76 -9.42 -11.03 -9.04
CA VAL A 76 -8.60 -11.68 -10.06
C VAL A 76 -7.16 -11.14 -10.01
N GLY A 77 -6.18 -12.05 -9.88
CA GLY A 77 -4.76 -11.76 -10.08
C GLY A 77 -4.03 -11.01 -8.96
N GLY A 78 -4.71 -10.59 -7.89
CA GLY A 78 -4.06 -10.09 -6.66
C GLY A 78 -3.20 -11.17 -5.95
N ALA A 79 -3.63 -12.43 -6.05
CA ALA A 79 -2.87 -13.60 -5.60
C ALA A 79 -1.48 -13.67 -6.26
N GLY A 80 -1.46 -13.76 -7.60
CA GLY A 80 -0.23 -13.86 -8.37
C GLY A 80 0.67 -12.62 -8.27
N LEU A 81 0.10 -11.40 -8.17
CA LEU A 81 0.89 -10.19 -7.98
C LEU A 81 1.72 -10.25 -6.70
N ALA A 82 1.08 -10.62 -5.59
CA ALA A 82 1.80 -10.60 -4.33
C ALA A 82 2.65 -11.85 -4.05
N ASP A 83 2.41 -12.96 -4.74
CA ASP A 83 3.39 -14.05 -4.82
C ASP A 83 4.66 -13.57 -5.53
N ALA A 84 4.53 -12.84 -6.65
CA ALA A 84 5.67 -12.26 -7.36
C ALA A 84 6.44 -11.25 -6.49
N ILE A 85 5.75 -10.41 -5.70
CA ILE A 85 6.41 -9.49 -4.75
C ILE A 85 7.22 -10.26 -3.70
N VAL A 86 6.65 -11.34 -3.14
CA VAL A 86 7.34 -12.18 -2.16
C VAL A 86 8.58 -12.83 -2.78
N GLU A 87 8.45 -13.35 -4.00
CA GLU A 87 9.55 -13.96 -4.75
C GLU A 87 10.69 -12.96 -5.03
N THR A 88 10.37 -11.76 -5.50
CA THR A 88 11.36 -10.66 -5.71
C THR A 88 12.11 -10.31 -4.43
N GLY A 89 11.48 -10.44 -3.27
CA GLY A 89 12.07 -10.16 -1.97
C GLY A 89 13.12 -11.16 -1.50
N VAL A 90 13.13 -12.39 -2.05
CA VAL A 90 14.08 -13.46 -1.65
C VAL A 90 15.53 -13.02 -1.86
N ASP A 91 15.79 -12.25 -2.91
CA ASP A 91 17.13 -11.76 -3.27
C ASP A 91 17.51 -10.43 -2.60
N VAL A 92 16.73 -9.94 -1.62
CA VAL A 92 17.01 -8.69 -0.92
C VAL A 92 17.47 -8.97 0.51
N PRO A 93 18.78 -8.83 0.81
CA PRO A 93 19.32 -9.13 2.13
C PRO A 93 18.64 -8.33 3.24
N GLY A 94 18.21 -9.05 4.27
CA GLY A 94 17.65 -8.44 5.47
C GLY A 94 16.24 -7.87 5.29
N VAL A 95 15.49 -8.39 4.32
CA VAL A 95 14.04 -8.29 4.20
C VAL A 95 13.45 -9.68 4.39
N SER A 96 12.34 -9.77 5.11
CA SER A 96 11.51 -10.96 5.18
C SER A 96 10.15 -10.59 4.61
N LEU A 97 9.73 -11.20 3.50
CA LEU A 97 8.40 -11.03 2.94
C LEU A 97 7.59 -12.31 3.09
N ARG A 98 6.31 -12.17 3.41
CA ARG A 98 5.39 -13.30 3.49
C ARG A 98 4.02 -12.92 2.96
N ARG A 99 3.30 -13.88 2.38
CA ARG A 99 1.86 -13.72 2.16
C ARG A 99 1.15 -13.44 3.48
N SER A 100 0.17 -12.55 3.45
CA SER A 100 -0.83 -12.53 4.53
C SER A 100 -1.57 -13.87 4.58
N ALA A 101 -1.93 -14.30 5.78
CA ALA A 101 -2.60 -15.58 5.98
C ALA A 101 -4.02 -15.59 5.37
N ASP A 102 -4.46 -16.76 4.92
CA ASP A 102 -5.83 -16.93 4.42
C ASP A 102 -6.87 -16.55 5.49
N GLY A 103 -7.92 -15.84 5.08
CA GLY A 103 -9.00 -15.39 5.96
C GLY A 103 -8.68 -14.10 6.73
N VAL A 104 -7.46 -13.56 6.63
CA VAL A 104 -7.15 -12.22 7.12
C VAL A 104 -7.84 -11.17 6.23
N PRO A 105 -8.59 -10.22 6.81
CA PRO A 105 -9.23 -9.16 6.04
C PRO A 105 -8.19 -8.27 5.33
N PHE A 106 -8.52 -7.87 4.10
CA PHE A 106 -7.68 -6.91 3.37
C PHE A 106 -7.60 -5.57 4.13
N PRO A 107 -6.40 -5.00 4.34
CA PRO A 107 -6.23 -3.86 5.23
C PRO A 107 -6.85 -2.57 4.67
N PRO A 108 -7.31 -1.64 5.55
CA PRO A 108 -7.65 -0.27 5.17
C PRO A 108 -6.55 0.38 4.34
N SER A 109 -6.88 0.73 3.09
CA SER A 109 -5.92 1.17 2.09
C SER A 109 -6.61 1.94 0.97
N SER A 110 -5.86 2.82 0.29
CA SER A 110 -6.29 3.57 -0.89
C SER A 110 -6.73 2.64 -2.03
N THR A 111 -6.17 1.43 -2.05
CA THR A 111 -6.51 0.34 -2.96
C THR A 111 -8.00 0.00 -2.92
N PHE A 112 -8.71 0.22 -1.80
CA PHE A 112 -10.17 0.07 -1.78
C PHE A 112 -10.88 1.03 -2.75
N SER A 113 -10.36 2.23 -2.96
CA SER A 113 -10.94 3.16 -3.93
C SER A 113 -10.76 2.65 -5.36
N LEU A 114 -9.64 1.97 -5.66
CA LEU A 114 -9.38 1.35 -6.96
C LEU A 114 -10.32 0.17 -7.17
N LEU A 115 -10.38 -0.75 -6.22
CA LEU A 115 -11.20 -1.97 -6.31
C LEU A 115 -12.70 -1.68 -6.43
N ARG A 116 -13.16 -0.51 -5.94
CA ARG A 116 -14.55 -0.05 -6.15
C ARG A 116 -14.84 0.37 -7.59
N ARG A 117 -13.83 0.77 -8.35
CA ARG A 117 -13.95 1.19 -9.75
C ARG A 117 -13.63 0.06 -10.71
N ASP A 118 -12.65 -0.75 -10.36
CA ASP A 118 -12.26 -1.96 -11.08
C ASP A 118 -12.02 -3.10 -10.10
N ALA A 119 -13.02 -4.00 -10.00
CA ALA A 119 -12.94 -5.18 -9.13
C ALA A 119 -11.97 -6.25 -9.65
N ASN A 120 -11.48 -6.12 -10.89
CA ASN A 120 -10.50 -7.03 -11.48
C ASN A 120 -9.06 -6.49 -11.42
N ALA A 121 -8.86 -5.28 -10.90
CA ALA A 121 -7.54 -4.69 -10.77
C ALA A 121 -6.64 -5.58 -9.90
N ARG A 122 -5.47 -5.94 -10.43
CA ARG A 122 -4.46 -6.71 -9.70
C ARG A 122 -3.83 -5.80 -8.66
N ALA A 123 -4.09 -6.04 -7.38
CA ALA A 123 -3.54 -5.17 -6.35
C ALA A 123 -2.99 -5.91 -5.13
N ALA A 124 -2.05 -5.26 -4.44
CA ALA A 124 -1.45 -5.76 -3.23
C ALA A 124 -1.08 -4.61 -2.28
N VAL A 125 -1.18 -4.86 -0.97
CA VAL A 125 -0.74 -3.93 0.08
C VAL A 125 0.38 -4.59 0.88
N LEU A 126 1.51 -3.90 1.02
CA LEU A 126 2.57 -4.32 1.93
C LEU A 126 2.35 -3.63 3.28
N ALA A 127 2.36 -4.42 4.36
CA ALA A 127 2.23 -3.90 5.71
C ALA A 127 3.14 -4.62 6.71
N GLU A 128 3.52 -3.95 7.81
CA GLU A 128 4.33 -4.56 8.87
C GLU A 128 3.53 -5.51 9.79
N TYR A 129 2.28 -5.79 9.45
CA TYR A 129 1.36 -6.63 10.21
C TYR A 129 0.54 -7.55 9.29
N ASP A 130 0.13 -8.69 9.86
CA ASP A 130 -0.79 -9.63 9.22
C ASP A 130 -2.24 -9.25 9.56
N ASP A 131 -2.81 -9.81 10.62
CA ASP A 131 -4.20 -9.53 11.05
C ASP A 131 -4.35 -8.21 11.82
N ARG A 132 -3.48 -7.99 12.82
CA ARG A 132 -3.63 -6.87 13.77
C ARG A 132 -2.57 -5.82 13.60
N TYR A 133 -3.01 -4.58 13.48
CA TYR A 133 -2.14 -3.42 13.48
C TYR A 133 -1.24 -3.40 14.74
N VAL A 134 0.04 -3.09 14.55
CA VAL A 134 1.06 -3.22 15.61
C VAL A 134 1.50 -1.90 16.23
N ASP A 135 1.16 -0.73 15.65
CA ASP A 135 1.49 0.55 16.30
C ASP A 135 0.43 0.91 17.35
N PRO A 136 0.79 0.95 18.66
CA PRO A 136 -0.14 1.39 19.70
C PRO A 136 -0.45 2.90 19.64
N PHE A 137 0.30 3.68 18.86
CA PHE A 137 0.17 5.14 18.78
C PHE A 137 -0.47 5.62 17.47
N TYR A 138 -0.97 4.72 16.62
CA TYR A 138 -1.56 5.03 15.32
C TYR A 138 -2.46 6.26 15.33
N GLY A 139 -2.18 7.23 14.45
CA GLY A 139 -2.98 8.45 14.29
C GLY A 139 -2.94 9.41 15.49
N GLY A 140 -2.14 9.12 16.52
CA GLY A 140 -1.96 9.94 17.71
C GLY A 140 -0.69 10.79 17.66
N ALA A 141 -0.61 11.79 18.54
CA ALA A 141 0.56 12.67 18.65
C ALA A 141 1.88 11.94 18.99
N TRP A 142 1.77 10.74 19.59
CA TRP A 142 2.89 9.90 19.98
C TRP A 142 3.45 9.05 18.82
N ASP A 143 2.76 9.03 17.68
CA ASP A 143 3.30 8.49 16.44
C ASP A 143 4.21 9.53 15.76
N SER A 144 5.29 9.89 16.46
CA SER A 144 6.23 10.91 16.00
C SER A 144 7.65 10.66 16.53
N GLY A 145 8.64 11.28 15.87
CA GLY A 145 10.04 11.27 16.28
C GLY A 145 10.91 10.18 15.64
N VAL A 146 12.21 10.22 15.95
CA VAL A 146 13.24 9.37 15.31
C VAL A 146 13.08 7.87 15.57
N HIS A 147 12.27 7.50 16.56
CA HIS A 147 11.96 6.10 16.89
C HIS A 147 10.60 5.64 16.35
N ALA A 148 9.87 6.49 15.61
CA ALA A 148 8.60 6.12 14.99
C ALA A 148 8.78 5.34 13.68
N VAL A 149 9.98 5.40 13.08
CA VAL A 149 10.35 4.67 11.87
C VAL A 149 11.79 4.14 11.95
N ASP A 150 12.09 3.09 11.19
CA ASP A 150 13.44 2.60 10.90
C ASP A 150 13.74 2.82 9.41
N PRO A 151 14.45 3.91 9.04
CA PRO A 151 14.71 4.26 7.65
C PRO A 151 15.52 3.19 6.90
N ALA A 152 16.42 2.48 7.59
CA ALA A 152 17.28 1.48 6.95
C ALA A 152 16.45 0.26 6.54
N ARG A 153 15.53 -0.19 7.39
CA ARG A 153 14.60 -1.29 7.06
C ARG A 153 13.61 -0.88 5.98
N MET A 154 13.05 0.34 6.05
CA MET A 154 12.20 0.90 4.99
C MET A 154 12.89 0.91 3.63
N ALA A 155 14.15 1.34 3.58
CA ALA A 155 14.92 1.39 2.34
C ALA A 155 15.07 0.00 1.70
N ARG A 156 15.21 -1.06 2.49
CA ARG A 156 15.30 -2.42 1.95
C ARG A 156 13.99 -2.89 1.33
N VAL A 157 12.84 -2.54 1.92
CA VAL A 157 11.52 -2.80 1.30
C VAL A 157 11.38 -2.04 -0.02
N ALA A 158 11.86 -0.80 -0.08
CA ALA A 158 11.86 -0.01 -1.32
C ALA A 158 12.73 -0.66 -2.41
N VAL A 159 13.85 -1.32 -2.05
CA VAL A 159 14.67 -2.08 -3.01
C VAL A 159 13.89 -3.24 -3.63
N VAL A 160 13.04 -3.93 -2.86
CA VAL A 160 12.15 -4.99 -3.43
C VAL A 160 11.25 -4.39 -4.50
N LEU A 161 10.60 -3.26 -4.21
CA LEU A 161 9.64 -2.65 -5.14
C LEU A 161 10.28 -2.01 -6.38
N ALA A 162 11.59 -1.76 -6.34
CA ALA A 162 12.33 -1.19 -7.46
C ALA A 162 12.86 -2.25 -8.45
N LYS A 163 12.80 -3.54 -8.07
CA LYS A 163 13.17 -4.68 -8.93
C LYS A 163 11.96 -5.14 -9.73
#